data_AF-B0STB9-F1
#
_entry.id   AF-B0STB9-F1
#
_cell.length_a   1.000
_cell.length_b   1.000
_cell.length_c   1.000
_cell.angle_alpha   90.00
_cell.angle_beta   90.00
_cell.angle_gamma   90.00
#
_symmetry.space_group_name_H-M   'P 1'
#
loop_
_entity.id
_entity.type
_entity.pdbx_description
1 polymer ?
#
loop_
_entity_poly.entity_id
_entity_poly.type
_entity_poly.pdbx_seq_one_letter_code
_entity_poly.pdbx_strand_id
1 'polypeptide(L)'
;MKTTEQIYVKSEKIFDPNADLLISYPFGFKQRHVNNKGYINWNGHLIMVGNPFNGFNVGIKKEIDSVSIWFGNNKLGYLDQNLF
;
A
#
# COMPACT_ATOMS: atom_id res chain seq x y z
N MET A 1 -25.71 27.06 -5.92
CA MET A 1 -24.43 26.34 -5.76
C MET A 1 -24.37 25.85 -4.33
N LYS A 2 -24.12 24.56 -4.06
CA LYS A 2 -23.97 24.09 -2.68
C LYS A 2 -22.63 24.60 -2.12
N THR A 3 -22.61 24.98 -0.84
CA THR A 3 -21.36 25.38 -0.17
C THR A 3 -20.50 24.16 0.10
N THR A 4 -19.18 24.35 0.25
CA THR A 4 -18.25 23.28 0.61
C THR A 4 -18.71 22.53 1.87
N GLU A 5 -19.21 23.23 2.88
CA GLU A 5 -19.75 22.62 4.12
C GLU A 5 -21.00 21.75 3.88
N GLN A 6 -21.79 22.03 2.84
CA GLN A 6 -22.96 21.22 2.46
C GLN A 6 -22.57 19.94 1.70
N ILE A 7 -21.31 19.81 1.29
CA ILE A 7 -20.78 18.68 0.51
C ILE A 7 -19.85 17.82 1.37
N TYR A 8 -19.03 18.45 2.22
CA TYR A 8 -18.09 17.76 3.09
C TYR A 8 -18.70 17.48 4.45
N VAL A 9 -18.96 16.20 4.73
CA VAL A 9 -19.29 15.72 6.07
C VAL A 9 -17.99 15.37 6.79
N LYS A 10 -17.83 15.89 8.01
CA LYS A 10 -16.68 15.55 8.86
C LYS A 10 -16.67 14.03 9.11
N SER A 11 -15.56 13.38 8.82
CA SER A 11 -15.43 11.94 9.07
C SER A 11 -15.53 11.64 10.57
N GLU A 12 -16.24 10.58 10.91
CA GLU A 12 -16.26 10.03 12.28
C GLU A 12 -14.91 9.42 12.68
N LYS A 13 -14.02 9.16 11.71
CA LYS A 13 -12.68 8.63 11.97
C LYS A 13 -11.78 9.72 12.54
N ILE A 14 -11.31 9.49 13.76
CA ILE A 14 -10.28 10.32 14.40
C ILE A 14 -8.94 9.98 13.76
N PHE A 15 -8.11 11.00 13.53
CA PHE A 15 -6.74 10.80 13.08
C PHE A 15 -5.95 10.01 14.13
N ASP A 16 -5.40 8.86 13.74
CA ASP A 16 -4.54 8.04 14.58
C ASP A 16 -3.09 8.16 14.11
N PRO A 17 -2.19 8.78 14.90
CA PRO A 17 -0.77 8.89 14.55
C PRO A 17 -0.06 7.53 14.50
N ASN A 18 -0.69 6.46 15.01
CA ASN A 18 -0.18 5.10 14.99
C ASN A 18 -0.86 4.23 13.92
N ALA A 19 -1.58 4.82 12.96
CA ALA A 19 -2.28 4.06 11.92
C ALA A 19 -1.34 3.12 11.14
N ASP A 20 -0.07 3.49 10.98
CA ASP A 20 0.96 2.69 10.33
C ASP A 20 1.27 1.39 11.11
N LEU A 21 1.13 1.41 12.44
CA LEU A 21 1.28 0.25 13.33
C LEU A 21 0.08 -0.70 13.28
N LEU A 22 -1.05 -0.26 12.70
CA LEU A 22 -2.26 -1.09 12.57
C LEU A 22 -2.20 -2.01 11.35
N ILE A 23 -1.34 -1.72 10.38
CA ILE A 23 -1.22 -2.53 9.17
C ILE A 23 -0.20 -3.65 9.42
N SER A 24 -0.72 -4.80 9.84
CA SER A 24 0.05 -6.02 9.98
C SER A 24 -0.15 -6.93 8.77
N TYR A 25 0.94 -7.54 8.32
CA TYR A 25 0.90 -8.56 7.28
C TYR A 25 1.19 -9.93 7.92
N PRO A 26 0.27 -10.90 7.82
CA PRO A 26 0.41 -12.20 8.46
C PRO A 26 1.47 -13.07 7.77
N PHE A 27 1.66 -14.30 8.25
CA PHE A 27 2.62 -15.25 7.71
C PHE A 27 2.49 -15.41 6.17
N GLY A 28 3.64 -15.45 5.49
CA GLY A 28 3.73 -15.56 4.03
C GLY A 28 3.89 -14.24 3.28
N PHE A 29 3.74 -13.10 3.97
CA PHE A 29 4.03 -11.78 3.41
C PHE A 29 5.45 -11.29 3.76
N LYS A 30 6.13 -10.69 2.79
CA LYS A 30 7.32 -9.86 3.00
C LYS A 30 6.91 -8.40 2.98
N GLN A 31 7.36 -7.62 3.95
CA GLN A 31 7.08 -6.19 3.98
C GLN A 31 8.13 -5.41 3.18
N ARG A 32 7.68 -4.38 2.45
CA ARG A 32 8.56 -3.41 1.79
C ARG A 32 8.04 -2.00 2.02
N HIS A 33 8.96 -1.11 2.37
CA HIS A 33 8.70 0.29 2.56
C HIS A 33 8.55 1.00 1.20
N VAL A 34 7.49 1.79 1.06
CA VAL A 34 7.26 2.65 -0.10
C VAL A 34 7.99 3.97 0.14
N ASN A 35 8.95 4.29 -0.73
CA ASN A 35 9.71 5.52 -0.64
C ASN A 35 8.86 6.78 -0.91
N ASN A 36 9.45 7.96 -0.75
CA ASN A 36 8.78 9.24 -0.99
C ASN A 36 8.38 9.54 -2.45
N LYS A 37 8.62 8.61 -3.39
CA LYS A 37 8.24 8.69 -4.80
C LYS A 37 7.23 7.61 -5.21
N GLY A 38 6.71 6.84 -4.26
CA GLY A 38 5.71 5.80 -4.54
C GLY A 38 6.29 4.45 -4.96
N TYR A 39 7.59 4.22 -4.80
CA TYR A 39 8.26 3.00 -5.24
C TYR A 39 8.67 2.10 -4.08
N ILE A 40 8.64 0.79 -4.34
CA ILE A 40 9.32 -0.22 -3.52
C ILE A 40 10.54 -0.76 -4.27
N ASN A 41 11.53 -1.27 -3.53
CA ASN A 41 12.60 -2.08 -4.10
C ASN A 41 12.25 -3.57 -3.95
N TRP A 42 12.19 -4.28 -5.08
CA TRP A 42 12.01 -5.71 -5.16
C TRP A 42 13.09 -6.32 -6.05
N ASN A 43 13.95 -7.16 -5.47
CA ASN A 43 15.07 -7.81 -6.15
C ASN A 43 15.97 -6.86 -6.97
N GLY A 44 16.19 -5.63 -6.50
CA GLY A 44 16.99 -4.62 -7.21
C GLY A 44 16.21 -3.78 -8.22
N HIS A 45 14.93 -4.08 -8.45
CA HIS A 45 14.06 -3.32 -9.33
C HIS A 45 13.15 -2.39 -8.56
N LEU A 46 12.97 -1.17 -9.07
CA LEU A 46 12.03 -0.20 -8.55
C LEU A 46 10.65 -0.45 -9.15
N ILE A 47 9.68 -0.73 -8.29
CA ILE A 47 8.30 -1.03 -8.70
C ILE A 47 7.40 0.07 -8.18
N MET A 48 6.65 0.72 -9.08
CA MET A 48 5.70 1.77 -8.74
C MET A 48 4.46 1.16 -8.08
N VAL A 49 4.21 1.54 -6.84
CA VAL A 49 2.98 1.18 -6.09
C VAL A 49 2.02 2.36 -6.11
N GLY A 50 2.52 3.57 -5.93
CA GLY A 50 1.75 4.81 -5.98
C GLY A 50 2.07 5.77 -4.84
N ASN A 51 2.04 7.07 -5.14
CA ASN A 51 2.30 8.15 -4.18
C ASN A 51 1.40 8.14 -2.91
N PRO A 52 0.12 7.71 -2.96
CA PRO A 52 -0.70 7.64 -1.75
C PRO A 52 -0.17 6.72 -0.65
N PHE A 53 0.75 5.80 -0.99
CA PHE A 53 1.31 4.83 -0.05
C PHE A 53 2.69 5.23 0.49
N ASN A 54 3.20 6.42 0.14
CA ASN A 54 4.50 6.91 0.62
C ASN A 54 4.60 6.85 2.14
N GLY A 55 5.72 6.32 2.66
CA GLY A 55 5.96 6.20 4.09
C GLY A 55 5.38 4.93 4.72
N PHE A 56 4.46 4.23 4.04
CA PHE A 56 3.90 2.98 4.53
C PHE A 56 4.71 1.76 4.08
N ASN A 57 4.52 0.66 4.82
CA ASN A 57 4.91 -0.66 4.36
C ASN A 57 3.76 -1.33 3.60
N VAL A 58 4.09 -1.88 2.44
CA VAL A 58 3.21 -2.79 1.69
C VAL A 58 3.61 -4.24 1.90
N GLY A 59 2.63 -5.12 1.83
CA GLY A 59 2.80 -6.55 1.90
C GLY A 59 3.04 -7.12 0.50
N ILE A 60 4.05 -7.96 0.39
CA ILE A 60 4.39 -8.67 -0.84
C ILE A 60 4.22 -10.15 -0.57
N LYS A 61 3.35 -10.80 -1.34
CA LYS A 61 3.11 -12.24 -1.23
C LYS A 61 3.51 -12.92 -2.53
N LYS A 62 4.35 -13.95 -2.42
CA LYS A 62 4.72 -14.78 -3.57
C LYS A 62 3.57 -15.76 -3.83
N GLU A 63 3.07 -15.74 -5.06
CA GLU A 63 2.13 -16.73 -5.57
C GLU A 63 2.88 -17.71 -6.48
N ILE A 64 2.17 -18.66 -7.12
CA ILE A 64 2.78 -19.68 -7.99
C ILE A 64 3.58 -19.02 -9.12
N ASP A 65 2.91 -18.20 -9.95
CA ASP A 65 3.52 -17.57 -11.14
C ASP A 65 3.60 -16.04 -11.07
N SER A 66 3.28 -15.46 -9.92
CA SER A 66 3.21 -14.00 -9.76
C SER A 66 3.61 -13.56 -8.36
N VAL A 67 3.72 -12.25 -8.19
CA VAL A 67 3.93 -11.60 -6.91
C VAL A 67 2.78 -10.61 -6.69
N SER A 68 2.02 -10.76 -5.62
CA SER A 68 0.92 -9.87 -5.29
C SER A 68 1.36 -8.78 -4.29
N ILE A 69 0.92 -7.54 -4.52
CA ILE A 69 1.18 -6.39 -3.64
C ILE A 69 -0.12 -6.04 -2.91
N TRP A 70 -0.02 -5.82 -1.60
CA TRP A 70 -1.15 -5.59 -0.70
C TRP A 70 -0.90 -4.38 0.21
N PHE A 71 -1.98 -3.69 0.53
CA PHE A 71 -2.02 -2.65 1.55
C PHE A 71 -3.07 -3.01 2.61
N GLY A 72 -2.59 -3.48 3.76
CA GLY A 72 -3.45 -4.18 4.72
C GLY A 72 -4.17 -5.36 4.06
N ASN A 73 -5.50 -5.39 4.18
CA ASN A 73 -6.34 -6.44 3.59
C ASN A 73 -6.69 -6.20 2.12
N ASN A 74 -6.25 -5.09 1.52
CA ASN A 74 -6.58 -4.75 0.14
C ASN A 74 -5.45 -5.17 -0.80
N LYS A 75 -5.76 -5.99 -1.79
CA LYS A 75 -4.83 -6.30 -2.88
C LYS A 75 -4.75 -5.09 -3.82
N LEU A 76 -3.56 -4.54 -3.99
CA LEU A 76 -3.31 -3.43 -4.91
C LEU A 76 -3.11 -3.92 -6.34
N GLY A 77 -2.47 -5.07 -6.51
CA GLY A 77 -2.19 -5.63 -7.84
C GLY A 77 -1.29 -6.86 -7.81
N TYR A 78 -0.89 -7.29 -9.00
CA TYR A 78 0.06 -8.38 -9.22
C TYR A 78 1.18 -7.92 -10.17
N LEU A 79 2.34 -8.52 -10.00
CA LEU A 79 3.49 -8.44 -10.88
C LEU A 79 3.68 -9.83 -11.46
N ASP A 80 3.84 -9.92 -12.77
CA ASP A 80 4.28 -11.14 -13.41
C ASP A 80 5.70 -11.47 -12.92
N GLN A 81 5.95 -12.72 -12.49
CA GLN A 81 7.30 -13.11 -12.06
C GLN A 81 8.30 -13.02 -13.22
N ASN A 82 7.84 -13.11 -14.47
CA ASN A 82 8.68 -13.04 -15.67
C ASN A 82 9.13 -11.62 -16.03
N LEU A 83 8.70 -10.60 -15.28
CA LEU A 83 9.14 -9.22 -15.53
C LEU A 83 10.60 -8.96 -15.13
N PHE A 84 11.25 -9.90 -14.43
CA PHE A 84 12.59 -9.76 -13.85
C PHE A 84 13.45 -11.02 -14.03
#